data_AF-A0A132NHG7-F1
#
_entry.id   AF-A0A132NHG7-F1
#
_cell.length_a   1.000
_cell.length_b   1.000
_cell.length_c   1.000
_cell.angle_alpha   90.00
_cell.angle_beta   90.00
_cell.angle_gamma   90.00
#
_symmetry.space_group_name_H-M   'P 1'
#
loop_
_entity.id
_entity.type
_entity.pdbx_description
1 polymer ?
#
loop_
_entity_poly.entity_id
_entity_poly.type
_entity_poly.pdbx_seq_one_letter_code
_entity_poly.pdbx_strand_id
1 'polypeptide(L)'
;MAMLSGKGGEGAGKRPQLVRQDDDFASSVSNRGLRKPRFDPDVGFIPANPDGNITPLQHVLGGRNKQPKENSQFTSFAPEGDQGKIYGEQEIKLDYQRLQADIDSGKVKGVEIWPPKRVQESIQGEIDKVAGKQVEVTLPHDASPQEVQQFAEDLGLSKSKAEKLIPRIQALLNTQRDSEWLVSGIIPKEYITGPYPTARP
;
A
#
# COMPACT_ATOMS: atom_id res chain seq x y z
N MET A 1 23.02 -46.71 14.10
CA MET A 1 22.93 -45.71 15.18
C MET A 1 24.02 -44.68 14.96
N ALA A 2 23.64 -43.47 14.55
CA ALA A 2 24.33 -42.19 14.75
C ALA A 2 23.67 -41.19 13.78
N MET A 3 22.97 -40.22 14.35
CA MET A 3 22.17 -39.22 13.65
C MET A 3 23.08 -38.15 13.03
N LEU A 4 22.80 -37.76 11.78
CA LEU A 4 23.32 -36.54 11.18
C LEU A 4 22.47 -35.37 11.70
N SER A 5 23.09 -34.55 12.55
CA SER A 5 22.53 -33.33 13.12
C SER A 5 22.90 -32.13 12.25
N GLY A 6 21.94 -31.22 12.03
CA GLY A 6 22.24 -29.82 11.68
C GLY A 6 21.86 -29.38 10.26
N LYS A 7 20.56 -29.26 9.97
CA LYS A 7 20.05 -28.22 9.07
C LYS A 7 19.97 -26.93 9.87
N GLY A 8 20.77 -25.92 9.51
CA GLY A 8 20.79 -24.61 10.16
C GLY A 8 20.58 -23.49 9.15
N GLY A 9 19.37 -22.92 9.16
CA GLY A 9 19.08 -21.50 8.88
C GLY A 9 19.22 -21.00 7.45
N GLU A 10 18.16 -21.10 6.64
CA GLU A 10 17.91 -20.08 5.61
C GLU A 10 17.65 -18.74 6.31
N GLY A 11 18.38 -17.70 5.90
CA GLY A 11 18.41 -16.40 6.56
C GLY A 11 17.04 -15.75 6.64
N ALA A 12 16.59 -15.46 7.86
CA ALA A 12 15.50 -14.52 8.08
C ALA A 12 15.95 -13.15 7.57
N GLY A 13 15.51 -12.77 6.37
CA GLY A 13 15.75 -11.45 5.80
C GLY A 13 15.39 -10.37 6.82
N LYS A 14 16.23 -9.32 6.89
CA LYS A 14 15.99 -8.18 7.78
C LYS A 14 14.59 -7.63 7.50
N ARG A 15 13.73 -7.66 8.52
CA ARG A 15 12.36 -7.15 8.43
C ARG A 15 12.42 -5.64 8.17
N PRO A 16 11.65 -5.11 7.20
CA PRO A 16 11.74 -3.70 6.83
C PRO A 16 11.14 -2.81 7.93
N GLN A 17 11.74 -1.66 8.18
CA GLN A 17 11.05 -0.59 8.90
C GLN A 17 10.02 0.01 7.94
N LEU A 18 8.77 0.20 8.38
CA LEU A 18 7.75 0.83 7.54
C LEU A 18 7.71 2.33 7.81
N VAL A 19 7.60 3.12 6.74
CA VAL A 19 7.56 4.57 6.77
C VAL A 19 6.41 5.12 5.92
N ARG A 20 5.93 6.29 6.30
CA ARG A 20 5.01 7.09 5.49
C ARG A 20 5.56 8.50 5.46
N GLN A 21 5.53 9.12 4.28
CA GLN A 21 6.01 10.47 4.08
C GLN A 21 4.87 11.40 3.63
N ASP A 22 4.85 12.63 4.12
CA ASP A 22 3.86 13.67 3.81
C ASP A 22 4.45 15.07 4.12
N ASP A 23 3.85 16.14 3.61
CA ASP A 23 4.27 17.51 3.92
C ASP A 23 3.80 17.98 5.30
N ASP A 24 2.66 17.46 5.76
CA ASP A 24 2.04 17.87 7.02
C ASP A 24 1.13 16.77 7.59
N PHE A 25 1.58 16.07 8.64
CA PHE A 25 0.76 15.05 9.28
C PHE A 25 -0.35 15.60 10.19
N ALA A 26 -0.33 16.89 10.58
CA ALA A 26 -1.37 17.46 11.42
C ALA A 26 -2.64 17.80 10.62
N SER A 27 -2.51 18.14 9.34
CA SER A 27 -3.66 18.48 8.50
C SER A 27 -4.52 17.27 8.14
N SER A 28 -5.84 17.40 8.30
CA SER A 28 -6.84 16.44 7.83
C SER A 28 -7.17 16.59 6.34
N VAL A 29 -6.63 17.61 5.66
CA VAL A 29 -6.95 17.97 4.27
C VAL A 29 -5.66 18.16 3.45
N SER A 30 -5.63 17.57 2.27
CA SER A 30 -4.53 17.72 1.30
C SER A 30 -4.58 19.07 0.59
N ASN A 31 -3.48 19.45 -0.09
CA ASN A 31 -3.41 20.65 -0.94
C ASN A 31 -4.46 20.70 -2.08
N ARG A 32 -5.16 19.60 -2.36
CA ARG A 32 -6.29 19.53 -3.32
C ARG A 32 -7.67 19.65 -2.66
N GLY A 33 -7.74 19.99 -1.36
CA GLY A 33 -8.99 20.10 -0.61
C GLY A 33 -9.62 18.75 -0.25
N LEU A 34 -8.92 17.63 -0.46
CA LEU A 34 -9.44 16.29 -0.18
C LEU A 34 -9.01 15.82 1.19
N ARG A 35 -9.91 15.15 1.90
CA ARG A 35 -9.60 14.50 3.17
C ARG A 35 -8.43 13.53 3.01
N LYS A 36 -7.51 13.52 3.98
CA LYS A 36 -6.33 12.66 3.98
C LYS A 36 -6.08 12.04 5.35
N PRO A 37 -5.25 10.98 5.43
CA PRO A 37 -4.75 10.49 6.71
C PRO A 37 -3.98 11.56 7.47
N ARG A 38 -4.10 11.56 8.80
CA ARG A 38 -3.42 12.51 9.70
C ARG A 38 -2.95 11.82 10.96
N PHE A 39 -1.98 12.42 11.63
CA PHE A 39 -1.57 12.06 12.97
C PHE A 39 -2.28 12.94 14.00
N ASP A 40 -2.75 12.31 15.06
CA ASP A 40 -3.34 12.92 16.24
C ASP A 40 -2.53 12.43 17.46
N PRO A 41 -1.96 13.32 18.29
CA PRO A 41 -1.08 12.92 19.40
C PRO A 41 -1.80 12.19 20.53
N ASP A 42 -3.12 12.30 20.62
CA ASP A 42 -3.92 11.62 21.64
C ASP A 42 -4.36 10.24 21.18
N VAL A 43 -4.61 10.09 19.88
CA VAL A 43 -5.18 8.88 19.28
C VAL A 43 -4.13 8.03 18.55
N GLY A 44 -3.37 8.64 17.64
CA GLY A 44 -2.45 7.99 16.72
C GLY A 44 -2.72 8.38 15.27
N PHE A 45 -2.51 7.45 14.33
CA PHE A 45 -2.68 7.72 12.92
C PHE A 45 -4.09 7.37 12.44
N ILE A 46 -4.82 8.39 12.00
CA ILE A 46 -6.22 8.29 11.60
C ILE A 46 -6.29 8.33 10.07
N PRO A 47 -6.82 7.30 9.39
CA PRO A 47 -7.00 7.31 7.94
C PRO A 47 -8.02 8.38 7.52
N ALA A 48 -8.17 8.63 6.21
CA ALA A 48 -9.14 9.61 5.73
C ALA A 48 -10.56 9.31 6.24
N ASN A 49 -11.01 8.05 6.20
CA ASN A 49 -12.26 7.64 6.80
C ASN A 49 -12.09 6.28 7.48
N PRO A 50 -11.97 6.21 8.81
CA PRO A 50 -11.85 4.94 9.54
C PRO A 50 -13.01 3.96 9.28
N ASP A 51 -14.21 4.48 9.01
CA ASP A 51 -15.41 3.71 8.68
C ASP A 51 -15.56 3.46 7.16
N GLY A 52 -14.50 3.79 6.40
CA GLY A 52 -14.42 3.56 4.97
C GLY A 52 -14.50 2.07 4.61
N ASN A 53 -14.99 1.80 3.41
CA ASN A 53 -15.10 0.44 2.89
C ASN A 53 -14.75 0.39 1.40
N ILE A 54 -13.59 0.96 1.05
CA ILE A 54 -13.08 0.90 -0.32
C ILE A 54 -12.14 -0.30 -0.48
N THR A 55 -11.97 -0.75 -1.72
CA THR A 55 -10.99 -1.78 -2.07
C THR A 55 -9.56 -1.22 -2.11
N PRO A 56 -8.52 -2.07 -1.97
CA PRO A 56 -7.13 -1.66 -2.22
C PRO A 56 -6.95 -1.02 -3.59
N LEU A 57 -7.55 -1.57 -4.64
CA LEU A 57 -7.52 -0.98 -5.98
C LEU A 57 -8.08 0.46 -5.99
N GLN A 58 -9.23 0.69 -5.35
CA GLN A 58 -9.82 2.02 -5.24
C GLN A 58 -8.96 2.99 -4.43
N HIS A 59 -8.25 2.50 -3.41
CA HIS A 59 -7.30 3.30 -2.63
C HIS A 59 -6.14 3.78 -3.49
N VAL A 60 -5.47 2.83 -4.17
CA VAL A 60 -4.31 3.11 -5.04
C VAL A 60 -4.70 4.01 -6.21
N LEU A 61 -5.88 3.79 -6.80
CA LEU A 61 -6.43 4.64 -7.84
C LEU A 61 -6.97 5.98 -7.33
N GLY A 62 -7.19 6.14 -6.02
CA GLY A 62 -7.84 7.28 -5.40
C GLY A 62 -7.18 8.63 -5.71
N GLY A 63 -5.91 8.65 -6.13
CA GLY A 63 -5.28 9.84 -6.71
C GLY A 63 -6.03 10.43 -7.91
N ARG A 64 -6.85 9.64 -8.61
CA ARG A 64 -7.62 9.99 -9.82
C ARG A 64 -9.12 10.21 -9.55
N ASN A 65 -9.65 9.80 -8.39
CA ASN A 65 -11.06 9.96 -8.03
C ASN A 65 -11.22 10.42 -6.58
N LYS A 66 -11.91 11.55 -6.39
CA LYS A 66 -12.11 12.22 -5.09
C LYS A 66 -12.86 11.32 -4.10
N GLN A 67 -13.93 10.66 -4.55
CA GLN A 67 -14.83 9.94 -3.65
C GLN A 67 -14.16 8.75 -2.94
N PRO A 68 -13.43 7.85 -3.62
CA PRO A 68 -12.67 6.80 -2.93
C PRO A 68 -11.59 7.38 -2.01
N LYS A 69 -10.88 8.43 -2.44
CA LYS A 69 -9.77 8.99 -1.66
C LYS A 69 -10.23 9.51 -0.29
N GLU A 70 -11.36 10.21 -0.26
CA GLU A 70 -11.91 10.77 0.99
C GLU A 70 -12.55 9.71 1.89
N ASN A 71 -12.93 8.56 1.33
CA ASN A 71 -13.56 7.45 2.04
C ASN A 71 -12.61 6.28 2.32
N SER A 72 -11.31 6.51 2.21
CA SER A 72 -10.33 5.46 2.45
C SER A 72 -10.15 5.16 3.94
N GLN A 73 -10.37 3.90 4.31
CA GLN A 73 -9.97 3.33 5.60
C GLN A 73 -8.49 2.96 5.66
N PHE A 74 -7.79 2.98 4.53
CA PHE A 74 -6.37 2.64 4.45
C PHE A 74 -5.47 3.86 4.64
N THR A 75 -4.31 3.60 5.23
CA THR A 75 -3.10 4.43 5.18
C THR A 75 -1.99 3.63 4.48
N SER A 76 -1.38 4.21 3.44
CA SER A 76 -0.20 3.64 2.78
C SER A 76 1.08 3.85 3.58
N PHE A 77 1.91 2.81 3.61
CA PHE A 77 3.30 2.80 4.06
C PHE A 77 4.19 2.11 3.02
N ALA A 78 5.50 2.34 3.09
CA ALA A 78 6.51 1.66 2.28
C ALA A 78 7.73 1.29 3.16
N PRO A 79 8.58 0.34 2.75
CA PRO A 79 9.84 0.08 3.43
C PRO A 79 10.77 1.30 3.44
N GLU A 80 11.45 1.55 4.57
CA GLU A 80 12.47 2.58 4.71
C GLU A 80 13.65 2.29 3.76
N GLY A 81 14.09 3.30 3.01
CA GLY A 81 15.23 3.20 2.10
C GLY A 81 14.97 2.43 0.81
N ASP A 82 13.71 2.10 0.50
CA ASP A 82 13.35 1.54 -0.81
C ASP A 82 13.49 2.58 -1.93
N GLN A 83 13.69 2.14 -3.18
CA GLN A 83 13.81 3.02 -4.37
C GLN A 83 12.50 3.71 -4.78
N GLY A 84 11.50 3.67 -3.90
CA GLY A 84 10.21 4.28 -4.09
C GLY A 84 10.30 5.80 -4.22
N LYS A 85 9.20 6.39 -4.67
CA LYS A 85 9.09 7.85 -4.77
C LYS A 85 9.11 8.48 -3.36
N ILE A 86 9.91 9.53 -3.19
CA ILE A 86 9.91 10.35 -1.98
C ILE A 86 8.71 11.30 -2.00
N TYR A 87 7.97 11.41 -0.90
CA TYR A 87 6.79 12.26 -0.78
C TYR A 87 6.90 13.26 0.38
N GLY A 88 7.00 14.54 0.06
CA GLY A 88 6.97 15.62 1.06
C GLY A 88 8.17 15.66 2.00
N GLU A 89 8.08 16.54 3.00
CA GLU A 89 9.22 16.90 3.86
C GLU A 89 9.24 16.25 5.25
N GLN A 90 8.17 15.54 5.63
CA GLN A 90 8.07 14.81 6.89
C GLN A 90 7.91 13.30 6.68
N GLU A 91 8.38 12.53 7.64
CA GLU A 91 8.24 11.07 7.69
C GLU A 91 7.79 10.60 9.08
N ILE A 92 6.88 9.63 9.12
CA ILE A 92 6.58 8.84 10.31
C ILE A 92 7.00 7.39 10.10
N LYS A 93 7.32 6.70 11.19
CA LYS A 93 7.68 5.28 11.17
C LYS A 93 6.65 4.46 11.94
N LEU A 94 6.38 3.26 11.45
CA LEU A 94 5.44 2.30 12.02
C LEU A 94 6.17 1.05 12.56
N ASP A 95 6.00 0.75 13.85
CA ASP A 95 6.37 -0.53 14.46
C ASP A 95 5.31 -1.59 14.11
N TYR A 96 5.31 -2.01 12.85
CA TYR A 96 4.31 -2.94 12.34
C TYR A 96 4.43 -4.34 12.96
N GLN A 97 5.61 -4.71 13.45
CA GLN A 97 5.82 -6.02 14.06
C GLN A 97 5.11 -6.12 15.40
N ARG A 98 5.29 -5.11 16.26
CA ARG A 98 4.58 -5.04 17.53
C ARG A 98 3.09 -4.85 17.31
N LEU A 99 2.70 -4.02 16.34
CA LEU A 99 1.30 -3.84 15.96
C LEU A 99 0.65 -5.16 15.53
N GLN A 100 1.30 -5.93 14.65
CA GLN A 100 0.79 -7.23 14.20
C GLN A 100 0.64 -8.22 15.36
N ALA A 101 1.65 -8.30 16.24
CA ALA A 101 1.58 -9.17 17.41
C ALA A 101 0.41 -8.81 18.36
N ASP A 102 0.19 -7.51 18.59
CA ASP A 102 -0.91 -7.03 19.43
C ASP A 102 -2.29 -7.15 18.74
N ILE A 103 -2.36 -7.14 17.40
CA ILE A 103 -3.56 -7.52 16.64
C ILE A 103 -3.85 -9.01 16.82
N ASP A 104 -2.85 -9.87 16.61
CA ASP A 104 -2.99 -11.33 16.68
C ASP A 104 -3.38 -11.79 18.08
N SER A 105 -2.92 -11.09 19.12
CA SER A 105 -3.30 -11.35 20.52
C SER A 105 -4.67 -10.77 20.89
N GLY A 106 -5.33 -10.03 19.98
CA GLY A 106 -6.62 -9.37 20.21
C GLY A 106 -6.55 -8.11 21.09
N LYS A 107 -5.35 -7.61 21.41
CA LYS A 107 -5.14 -6.39 22.20
C LYS A 107 -5.48 -5.14 21.38
N VAL A 108 -5.07 -5.12 20.12
CA VAL A 108 -5.49 -4.11 19.14
C VAL A 108 -6.62 -4.68 18.29
N LYS A 109 -7.68 -3.91 18.11
CA LYS A 109 -8.87 -4.29 17.35
C LYS A 109 -9.18 -3.23 16.30
N GLY A 110 -9.87 -3.64 15.23
CA GLY A 110 -10.25 -2.71 14.16
C GLY A 110 -9.07 -2.22 13.31
N VAL A 111 -7.93 -2.92 13.37
CA VAL A 111 -6.75 -2.65 12.55
C VAL A 111 -6.39 -3.91 11.78
N GLU A 112 -6.05 -3.76 10.50
CA GLU A 112 -5.57 -4.85 9.66
C GLU A 112 -4.38 -4.38 8.83
N ILE A 113 -3.33 -5.20 8.76
CA ILE A 113 -2.13 -4.93 7.98
C ILE A 113 -2.15 -5.78 6.72
N TRP A 114 -2.04 -5.13 5.56
CA TRP A 114 -1.95 -5.75 4.26
C TRP A 114 -0.52 -5.61 3.73
N PRO A 115 0.26 -6.71 3.71
CA PRO A 115 1.59 -6.69 3.13
C PRO A 115 1.53 -6.58 1.59
N PRO A 116 2.65 -6.20 0.92
CA PRO A 116 2.65 -5.88 -0.50
C PRO A 116 2.10 -7.00 -1.38
N LYS A 117 2.50 -8.24 -1.09
CA LYS A 117 2.01 -9.42 -1.81
C LYS A 117 0.47 -9.51 -1.78
N ARG A 118 -0.15 -9.26 -0.63
CA ARG A 118 -1.61 -9.30 -0.46
C ARG A 118 -2.30 -8.15 -1.21
N VAL A 119 -1.71 -6.96 -1.20
CA VAL A 119 -2.21 -5.80 -1.96
C VAL A 119 -2.16 -6.10 -3.46
N GLN A 120 -1.02 -6.60 -3.95
CA GLN A 120 -0.79 -6.96 -5.34
C GLN A 120 -1.73 -8.09 -5.80
N GLU A 121 -1.90 -9.14 -5.01
CA GLU A 121 -2.85 -10.24 -5.28
C GLU A 121 -4.29 -9.73 -5.38
N SER A 122 -4.70 -8.81 -4.49
CA SER A 122 -6.03 -8.21 -4.55
C SER A 122 -6.26 -7.39 -5.81
N ILE A 123 -5.24 -6.65 -6.29
CA ILE A 123 -5.33 -5.87 -7.53
C ILE A 123 -5.30 -6.80 -8.75
N GLN A 124 -4.45 -7.83 -8.74
CA GLN A 124 -4.39 -8.86 -9.77
C GLN A 124 -5.74 -9.57 -9.94
N GLY A 125 -6.41 -9.91 -8.83
CA GLY A 125 -7.76 -10.48 -8.88
C GLY A 125 -8.78 -9.58 -9.58
N GLU A 126 -8.67 -8.26 -9.44
CA GLU A 126 -9.52 -7.29 -10.15
C GLU A 126 -9.17 -7.18 -11.64
N ILE A 127 -7.90 -7.38 -12.03
CA ILE A 127 -7.47 -7.49 -13.43
C ILE A 127 -8.10 -8.75 -14.05
N ASP A 128 -7.91 -9.90 -13.42
CA ASP A 128 -8.40 -11.19 -13.91
C ASP A 128 -9.93 -11.20 -14.07
N LYS A 129 -10.63 -10.61 -13.09
CA LYS A 129 -12.09 -10.43 -13.12
C LYS A 129 -12.58 -9.60 -14.29
N VAL A 130 -11.90 -8.49 -14.61
CA VAL A 130 -12.28 -7.64 -15.76
C VAL A 130 -11.96 -8.33 -17.08
N ALA A 131 -10.80 -9.00 -17.17
CA ALA A 131 -10.43 -9.77 -18.34
C ALA A 131 -11.41 -10.94 -18.58
N GLY A 132 -11.87 -11.58 -17.51
CA GLY A 132 -12.64 -12.84 -17.53
C GLY A 132 -11.74 -14.07 -17.70
N LYS A 133 -10.43 -13.91 -17.44
CA LYS A 133 -9.39 -14.95 -17.51
C LYS A 133 -8.21 -14.49 -16.66
N GLN A 134 -7.32 -15.42 -16.29
CA GLN A 134 -6.05 -15.05 -15.68
C GLN A 134 -5.20 -14.24 -16.66
N VAL A 135 -4.63 -13.13 -16.20
CA VAL A 135 -3.72 -12.26 -16.95
C VAL A 135 -2.39 -12.20 -16.23
N GLU A 136 -1.33 -12.69 -16.86
CA GLU A 136 0.02 -12.49 -16.36
C GLU A 136 0.52 -11.12 -16.81
N VAL A 137 0.62 -10.17 -15.87
CA VAL A 137 1.17 -8.83 -16.16
C VAL A 137 2.69 -8.90 -16.16
N THR A 138 3.29 -8.94 -17.36
CA THR A 138 4.74 -9.07 -17.56
C THR A 138 5.47 -7.74 -17.72
N LEU A 139 4.76 -6.62 -17.59
CA LEU A 139 5.35 -5.29 -17.71
C LEU A 139 6.26 -4.96 -16.52
N PRO A 140 7.38 -4.25 -16.74
CA PRO A 140 8.17 -3.73 -15.64
C PRO A 140 7.42 -2.64 -14.88
N HIS A 141 7.76 -2.41 -13.61
CA HIS A 141 7.03 -1.49 -12.74
C HIS A 141 7.15 -0.01 -13.16
N ASP A 142 8.12 0.32 -14.01
CA ASP A 142 8.37 1.64 -14.60
C ASP A 142 7.80 1.78 -16.02
N ALA A 143 7.01 0.80 -16.50
CA ALA A 143 6.38 0.85 -17.81
C ALA A 143 5.58 2.14 -18.02
N SER A 144 5.75 2.71 -19.20
CA SER A 144 5.06 3.92 -19.65
C SER A 144 3.55 3.68 -19.83
N PRO A 145 2.72 4.74 -19.80
CA PRO A 145 1.30 4.63 -20.10
C PRO A 145 1.00 4.00 -21.47
N GLN A 146 1.87 4.22 -22.46
CA GLN A 146 1.76 3.65 -23.80
C GLN A 146 2.00 2.14 -23.79
N GLU A 147 3.02 1.66 -23.07
CA GLU A 147 3.27 0.21 -22.91
C GLU A 147 2.13 -0.49 -22.18
N VAL A 148 1.59 0.15 -21.13
CA VAL A 148 0.40 -0.37 -20.42
C VAL A 148 -0.82 -0.44 -21.35
N GLN A 149 -1.02 0.58 -22.19
CA GLN A 149 -2.09 0.57 -23.18
C GLN A 149 -1.92 -0.54 -24.21
N GLN A 150 -0.73 -0.64 -24.82
CA GLN A 150 -0.43 -1.65 -25.83
C GLN A 150 -0.63 -3.06 -25.26
N PHE A 151 -0.10 -3.32 -24.07
CA PHE A 151 -0.30 -4.60 -23.38
C PHE A 151 -1.79 -4.93 -23.22
N ALA A 152 -2.62 -3.97 -22.79
CA ALA A 152 -4.04 -4.19 -22.61
C ALA A 152 -4.78 -4.48 -23.92
N GLU A 153 -4.35 -3.88 -25.04
CA GLU A 153 -4.89 -4.12 -26.38
C GLU A 153 -4.47 -5.50 -26.93
N ASP A 154 -3.22 -5.90 -26.68
CA ASP A 154 -2.65 -7.19 -27.13
C ASP A 154 -3.29 -8.41 -26.44
N LEU A 155 -4.02 -8.22 -25.34
CA LEU A 155 -4.77 -9.30 -24.67
C LEU A 155 -5.93 -9.85 -25.50
N GLY A 156 -6.26 -9.21 -26.64
CA GLY A 156 -7.34 -9.62 -27.55
C GLY A 156 -8.74 -9.46 -26.95
N LEU A 157 -8.90 -8.52 -26.01
CA LEU A 157 -10.16 -8.24 -25.33
C LEU A 157 -10.96 -7.17 -26.07
N SER A 158 -12.24 -7.00 -25.70
CA SER A 158 -13.02 -5.88 -26.23
C SER A 158 -12.43 -4.53 -25.78
N LYS A 159 -12.58 -3.49 -26.60
CA LYS A 159 -12.12 -2.13 -26.30
C LYS A 159 -12.51 -1.67 -24.88
N SER A 160 -13.77 -1.90 -24.49
CA SER A 160 -14.26 -1.53 -23.15
C SER A 160 -13.56 -2.29 -22.01
N LYS A 161 -13.16 -3.56 -22.22
CA LYS A 161 -12.38 -4.31 -21.23
C LYS A 161 -10.95 -3.79 -21.17
N ALA A 162 -10.30 -3.57 -22.33
CA ALA A 162 -8.95 -3.02 -22.39
C ALA A 162 -8.85 -1.66 -21.67
N GLU A 163 -9.78 -0.75 -21.94
CA GLU A 163 -9.86 0.56 -21.25
C GLU A 163 -9.97 0.45 -19.72
N LYS A 164 -10.68 -0.57 -19.22
CA LYS A 164 -10.82 -0.82 -17.77
C LYS A 164 -9.57 -1.47 -17.16
N LEU A 165 -8.78 -2.19 -17.94
CA LEU A 165 -7.55 -2.84 -17.48
C LEU A 165 -6.41 -1.85 -17.30
N ILE A 166 -6.26 -0.86 -18.18
CA ILE A 166 -5.18 0.14 -18.12
C ILE A 166 -4.96 0.72 -16.71
N PRO A 167 -5.97 1.31 -16.03
CA PRO A 167 -5.75 1.84 -14.68
C PRO A 167 -5.42 0.76 -13.65
N ARG A 168 -5.94 -0.47 -13.80
CA ARG A 168 -5.67 -1.57 -12.86
C ARG A 168 -4.26 -2.09 -12.97
N ILE A 169 -3.77 -2.26 -14.21
CA ILE A 169 -2.39 -2.62 -14.48
C ILE A 169 -1.46 -1.54 -13.92
N GLN A 170 -1.75 -0.26 -14.19
CA GLN A 170 -0.97 0.84 -13.61
C GLN A 170 -0.96 0.81 -12.06
N ALA A 171 -2.10 0.49 -11.43
CA ALA A 171 -2.16 0.34 -9.98
C ALA A 171 -1.26 -0.80 -9.49
N LEU A 172 -1.29 -1.96 -10.15
CA LEU A 172 -0.42 -3.08 -9.83
C LEU A 172 1.06 -2.68 -9.92
N LEU A 173 1.47 -2.07 -11.04
CA LEU A 173 2.86 -1.63 -11.25
C LEU A 173 3.31 -0.61 -10.19
N ASN A 174 2.45 0.35 -9.83
CA ASN A 174 2.76 1.31 -8.76
C ASN A 174 2.97 0.62 -7.41
N THR A 175 2.10 -0.35 -7.05
CA THR A 175 2.23 -1.10 -5.79
C THR A 175 3.45 -2.01 -5.76
N GLN A 176 3.91 -2.48 -6.93
CA GLN A 176 5.15 -3.23 -7.07
C GLN A 176 6.37 -2.33 -6.90
N ARG A 177 6.39 -1.15 -7.53
CA ARG A 177 7.50 -0.18 -7.41
C ARG A 177 7.68 0.30 -5.97
N ASP A 178 6.58 0.66 -5.31
CA ASP A 178 6.63 1.29 -3.99
C ASP A 178 6.62 0.26 -2.84
N SER A 179 6.61 -1.04 -3.14
CA SER A 179 6.46 -2.12 -2.16
C SER A 179 5.32 -1.82 -1.17
N GLU A 180 4.15 -1.42 -1.69
CA GLU A 180 3.12 -0.73 -0.89
C GLU A 180 2.50 -1.63 0.18
N TRP A 181 2.51 -1.14 1.42
CA TRP A 181 1.76 -1.69 2.55
C TRP A 181 0.52 -0.85 2.79
N LEU A 182 -0.63 -1.50 3.02
CA LEU A 182 -1.84 -0.81 3.45
C LEU A 182 -2.19 -1.21 4.87
N VAL A 183 -2.45 -0.23 5.73
CA VAL A 183 -2.98 -0.47 7.07
C VAL A 183 -4.38 0.11 7.13
N SER A 184 -5.40 -0.72 7.38
CA SER A 184 -6.77 -0.25 7.56
C SER A 184 -7.05 0.07 9.03
N GLY A 185 -7.84 1.11 9.28
CA GLY A 185 -8.26 1.50 10.62
C GLY A 185 -7.33 2.51 11.29
N ILE A 186 -7.65 2.86 12.53
CA ILE A 186 -6.87 3.82 13.33
C ILE A 186 -5.69 3.10 13.94
N ILE A 187 -4.47 3.55 13.61
CA ILE A 187 -3.24 3.00 14.18
C ILE A 187 -2.97 3.70 15.52
N PRO A 188 -2.92 2.99 16.65
CA PRO A 188 -2.66 3.63 17.94
C PRO A 188 -1.28 4.30 17.99
N LYS A 189 -1.19 5.42 18.71
CA LYS A 189 0.03 6.26 18.73
C LYS A 189 1.28 5.52 19.21
N GLU A 190 1.15 4.53 20.08
CA GLU A 190 2.29 3.78 20.65
C GLU A 190 3.03 2.90 19.64
N TYR A 191 2.51 2.76 18.41
CA TYR A 191 3.17 2.08 17.29
C TYR A 191 3.75 3.05 16.26
N ILE A 192 3.58 4.36 16.46
CA ILE A 192 4.04 5.40 15.54
C ILE A 192 5.15 6.23 16.20
N THR A 193 6.17 6.56 15.42
CA THR A 193 7.21 7.51 15.82
C THR A 193 7.36 8.60 14.75
N GLY A 194 7.79 9.79 15.16
CA GLY A 194 7.85 10.99 14.32
C GLY A 194 6.73 11.99 14.62
N PRO A 195 6.47 12.96 13.73
CA PRO A 195 7.14 13.14 12.44
C PRO A 195 8.61 13.59 12.56
N TYR A 196 9.43 13.10 11.65
CA TYR A 196 10.84 13.46 11.45
C TYR A 196 10.99 14.16 10.09
N PRO A 197 12.08 14.92 9.84
CA PRO A 197 12.41 15.33 8.47
C PRO A 197 12.61 14.10 7.57
N THR A 198 12.05 14.13 6.36
CA THR A 198 12.23 13.04 5.38
C THR A 198 13.72 12.85 5.06
N ALA A 199 14.22 11.62 5.18
CA ALA A 199 15.57 11.29 4.77
C ALA A 199 15.70 11.44 3.24
N ARG A 200 16.51 12.41 2.79
CA ARG A 200 16.86 12.55 1.37
C ARG A 200 18.14 11.75 1.09
N PRO A 201 18.21 10.97 0.00
CA PRO A 201 19.44 10.33 -0.43
C PRO A 201 20.53 11.34 -0.79
#